data_AF-A0ABD2X182-F1
#
_entry.id   AF-A0ABD2X182-F1
#
_cell.length_a   1.000
_cell.length_b   1.000
_cell.length_c   1.000
_cell.angle_alpha   90.00
_cell.angle_beta   90.00
_cell.angle_gamma   90.00
#
_symmetry.space_group_name_H-M   'P 1'
#
loop_
_entity.id
_entity.type
_entity.pdbx_description
1 polymer ?
#
loop_
_entity_poly.entity_id
_entity_poly.type
_entity_poly.pdbx_seq_one_letter_code
_entity_poly.pdbx_strand_id
1 'polypeptide(L)'
;MALGLIQFAIGLFGNVPCPIVYGAVVDSACLVWEYACGEKGACWLYDSQVFRMFFHGTTGGIMALAFIVDLIVWYKAGSINFVDEPENEVGTAEEMANLKTQDVQSVENDYV
;
A
#
# COMPACT_ATOMS: atom_id res chain seq x y z
N MET A 1 4.85 3.09 12.62
CA MET A 1 3.61 3.74 12.11
C MET A 1 3.33 3.46 10.62
N ALA A 2 4.34 3.40 9.74
CA ALA A 2 4.14 3.21 8.29
C ALA A 2 3.41 1.92 7.89
N LEU A 3 3.82 0.76 8.44
CA LEU A 3 3.22 -0.53 8.07
C LEU A 3 1.71 -0.62 8.39
N GLY A 4 1.28 -0.01 9.50
CA GLY A 4 -0.12 0.02 9.91
C GLY A 4 -1.00 0.87 8.99
N LEU A 5 -0.51 2.04 8.56
CA LEU A 5 -1.22 2.90 7.62
C LEU A 5 -1.32 2.26 6.22
N ILE A 6 -0.26 1.59 5.78
CA ILE A 6 -0.24 0.85 4.51
C ILE A 6 -1.27 -0.29 4.55
N GLN A 7 -1.31 -1.08 5.63
CA GLN A 7 -2.30 -2.16 5.77
C GLN A 7 -3.74 -1.65 5.87
N PHE A 8 -3.97 -0.53 6.57
CA PHE A 8 -5.28 0.11 6.59
C PHE A 8 -5.73 0.53 5.18
N ALA A 9 -4.84 1.17 4.41
CA ALA A 9 -5.13 1.57 3.04
C ALA A 9 -5.40 0.36 2.13
N ILE A 10 -4.60 -0.71 2.23
CA ILE A 10 -4.81 -1.96 1.47
C ILE A 10 -6.16 -2.60 1.84
N GLY A 11 -6.52 -2.62 3.13
CA GLY A 11 -7.81 -3.13 3.57
C GLY A 11 -8.98 -2.35 2.97
N LEU A 12 -8.91 -1.01 3.04
CA LEU A 12 -9.98 -0.14 2.58
C LEU A 12 -10.12 -0.14 1.04
N PHE A 13 -9.01 -0.05 0.31
CA PHE A 13 -9.01 0.11 -1.15
C PHE A 13 -8.79 -1.17 -1.93
N GLY A 14 -8.33 -2.24 -1.29
CA GLY A 14 -8.17 -3.56 -1.91
C GLY A 14 -9.29 -4.50 -1.47
N ASN A 15 -9.35 -4.81 -0.18
CA ASN A 15 -10.18 -5.91 0.33
C ASN A 15 -11.68 -5.62 0.28
N VAL A 16 -12.12 -4.36 0.44
CA VAL A 16 -13.55 -3.98 0.33
C VAL A 16 -14.04 -3.95 -1.12
N PRO A 17 -13.37 -3.30 -2.09
CA PRO A 17 -13.85 -3.28 -3.46
C PRO A 17 -13.63 -4.61 -4.21
N CYS A 18 -12.68 -5.44 -3.79
CA CYS A 18 -12.44 -6.76 -4.39
C CYS A 18 -13.73 -7.61 -4.49
N PRO A 19 -14.45 -7.95 -3.40
CA PRO A 19 -15.67 -8.74 -3.49
C PRO A 19 -16.80 -8.05 -4.28
N ILE A 20 -16.85 -6.72 -4.29
CA ILE A 20 -17.84 -5.97 -5.08
C ILE A 20 -17.57 -6.13 -6.58
N VAL A 21 -16.32 -5.93 -7.00
CA VAL A 21 -15.91 -6.05 -8.40
C VAL A 21 -16.04 -7.48 -8.88
N TYR A 22 -15.50 -8.45 -8.12
CA TYR A 22 -15.62 -9.86 -8.49
C TYR A 22 -17.06 -10.39 -8.40
N GLY A 23 -17.89 -9.85 -7.50
CA GLY A 23 -19.32 -10.10 -7.47
C GLY A 23 -20.01 -9.63 -8.75
N ALA A 24 -19.73 -8.40 -9.19
CA ALA A 24 -20.26 -7.88 -10.45
C ALA A 24 -19.77 -8.67 -11.69
N VAL A 25 -18.55 -9.21 -11.65
CA VAL A 25 -18.02 -10.10 -12.70
C VAL A 25 -18.78 -11.42 -12.76
N VAL A 26 -19.18 -11.97 -11.61
CA VAL A 26 -20.02 -13.18 -11.55
C VAL A 26 -21.43 -12.87 -12.08
N ASP A 27 -22.00 -11.73 -11.69
CA ASP A 27 -23.33 -11.31 -12.14
C ASP A 27 -23.39 -11.03 -13.65
N SER A 28 -22.30 -10.52 -14.25
CA SER A 28 -22.24 -10.23 -15.70
C SER A 28 -22.16 -11.49 -16.56
N ALA A 29 -21.68 -12.61 -15.99
CA ALA A 29 -21.65 -13.90 -16.67
C ALA A 29 -22.99 -14.66 -16.55
N CYS A 30 -24.00 -14.11 -15.88
CA CYS A 30 -25.28 -14.77 -15.71
C CYS A 30 -26.11 -14.79 -17.01
N LEU A 31 -26.53 -15.98 -17.43
CA LEU A 31 -27.42 -16.19 -18.57
C LEU A 31 -28.89 -16.29 -18.14
N VAL A 32 -29.16 -16.97 -17.02
CA VAL A 32 -30.53 -17.23 -16.52
C VAL A 32 -30.61 -16.95 -15.02
N TRP A 33 -31.37 -15.91 -14.68
CA TRP A 33 -31.65 -15.51 -13.30
C TRP A 33 -32.79 -16.35 -12.70
N GLU A 34 -32.61 -16.81 -11.45
CA GLU A 34 -33.71 -17.36 -10.67
C GLU A 34 -34.61 -16.22 -10.18
N TYR A 35 -35.92 -16.46 -10.21
CA TYR A 35 -36.91 -15.58 -9.62
C TYR A 35 -37.71 -16.35 -8.59
N ALA A 36 -37.51 -16.02 -7.32
CA ALA A 36 -38.30 -16.57 -6.22
C ALA A 36 -39.22 -15.46 -5.69
N CYS A 37 -40.53 -15.72 -5.64
CA CYS A 37 -41.53 -14.74 -5.19
C CYS A 37 -41.51 -13.38 -5.92
N GLY A 38 -40.99 -13.33 -7.15
CA GLY A 38 -40.89 -12.10 -7.95
C GLY A 38 -39.63 -11.26 -7.74
N GLU A 39 -38.74 -11.67 -6.83
CA GLU A 39 -37.43 -11.04 -6.62
C GLU A 39 -36.31 -11.81 -7.33
N LYS A 40 -35.27 -11.09 -7.77
CA LYS A 40 -34.07 -11.70 -8.38
C LYS A 40 -33.28 -12.45 -7.30
N GLY A 41 -33.14 -13.76 -7.49
CA GLY A 41 -32.34 -14.64 -6.66
C GLY A 41 -30.97 -14.93 -7.26
N ALA A 42 -30.44 -16.13 -7.01
CA ALA A 42 -29.17 -16.58 -7.56
C ALA A 42 -29.28 -16.87 -9.06
N CYS A 43 -28.15 -16.83 -9.78
CA CYS A 43 -28.12 -17.24 -11.17
C CYS A 43 -27.94 -18.76 -11.30
N TRP A 44 -28.74 -19.40 -12.16
CA TRP A 44 -28.71 -20.86 -12.39
C TRP A 44 -27.65 -21.28 -13.39
N LEU A 45 -27.44 -20.47 -14.43
CA LEU A 45 -26.55 -20.80 -15.53
C LEU A 45 -25.61 -19.63 -15.82
N TYR A 46 -24.31 -19.89 -15.73
CA TYR A 46 -23.25 -18.94 -16.01
C TYR A 46 -22.54 -19.30 -17.32
N ASP A 47 -22.21 -18.29 -18.12
CA ASP A 47 -21.36 -18.46 -19.29
C ASP A 47 -19.87 -18.55 -18.87
N SER A 48 -19.27 -19.73 -19.06
CA SER A 48 -17.88 -20.00 -18.69
C SER A 48 -16.84 -19.21 -19.51
N GLN A 49 -17.13 -18.87 -20.76
CA GLN A 49 -16.20 -18.13 -21.63
C GLN A 49 -16.15 -16.67 -21.21
N VAL A 50 -17.34 -16.08 -21.01
CA VAL A 50 -17.51 -14.71 -20.55
C VAL A 50 -16.92 -14.54 -19.15
N PHE A 51 -17.20 -15.49 -18.25
CA PHE A 51 -16.63 -15.48 -16.90
C PHE A 51 -15.10 -15.49 -16.91
N ARG A 52 -14.45 -16.38 -17.69
CA ARG A 52 -12.98 -16.41 -17.80
C ARG A 52 -12.43 -15.09 -18.33
N MET A 53 -13.04 -14.54 -19.37
CA MET A 53 -12.57 -13.30 -19.98
C MET A 53 -12.64 -12.13 -19.00
N PHE A 54 -13.76 -11.96 -18.29
CA PHE A 54 -13.90 -10.88 -17.31
C PHE A 54 -13.04 -11.09 -16.07
N PHE A 55 -12.92 -12.32 -15.56
CA PHE A 55 -12.09 -12.61 -14.40
C PHE A 55 -10.61 -12.33 -14.68
N HIS A 56 -10.08 -12.89 -15.77
CA HIS A 56 -8.69 -12.69 -16.18
C HIS A 56 -8.45 -11.26 -16.68
N GLY A 57 -9.41 -10.66 -17.39
CA GLY A 57 -9.32 -9.27 -17.86
C GLY A 57 -9.28 -8.26 -16.71
N THR A 58 -10.12 -8.44 -15.70
CA THR A 58 -10.14 -7.57 -14.50
C THR A 58 -8.85 -7.70 -13.71
N THR A 59 -8.40 -8.93 -13.45
CA THR A 59 -7.12 -9.19 -12.75
C THR A 59 -5.95 -8.60 -13.53
N GLY A 60 -5.90 -8.85 -14.84
CA GLY A 60 -4.86 -8.33 -15.73
C GLY A 60 -4.85 -6.80 -15.77
N GLY A 61 -6.03 -6.17 -15.82
CA GLY A 61 -6.15 -4.71 -15.79
C GLY A 61 -5.63 -4.09 -14.49
N ILE A 62 -5.97 -4.68 -13.33
CA ILE A 62 -5.47 -4.23 -12.03
C ILE A 62 -3.94 -4.38 -11.95
N MET A 63 -3.40 -5.53 -12.39
CA MET A 63 -1.96 -5.77 -12.41
C MET A 63 -1.23 -4.81 -13.36
N ALA A 64 -1.80 -4.54 -14.54
CA ALA A 64 -1.23 -3.57 -15.47
C ALA A 64 -1.22 -2.15 -14.89
N LEU A 65 -2.30 -1.74 -14.20
CA LEU A 65 -2.36 -0.45 -13.52
C LEU A 65 -1.27 -0.35 -12.44
N ALA A 66 -1.12 -1.38 -11.60
CA ALA A 66 -0.08 -1.43 -10.59
C ALA A 66 1.32 -1.30 -11.21
N PHE A 67 1.59 -2.05 -12.28
CA PHE A 67 2.84 -1.97 -13.02
C PHE A 67 3.11 -0.57 -13.59
N ILE A 68 2.08 0.10 -14.13
CA ILE A 68 2.22 1.49 -14.62
C ILE A 68 2.58 2.44 -13.49
N VAL A 69 1.95 2.30 -12.31
CA VAL A 69 2.27 3.14 -11.13
C VAL A 69 3.71 2.90 -10.69
N ASP A 70 4.16 1.64 -10.63
CA ASP A 70 5.53 1.28 -10.28
C ASP A 70 6.53 1.86 -11.29
N LEU A 71 6.23 1.79 -12.59
CA LEU A 71 7.03 2.42 -13.63
C LEU A 71 7.12 3.93 -13.43
N ILE A 72 6.00 4.61 -13.16
CA ILE A 72 5.99 6.06 -12.91
C ILE A 72 6.87 6.42 -11.72
N VAL A 73 6.76 5.67 -10.62
CA VAL A 73 7.60 5.85 -9.43
C VAL A 73 9.07 5.66 -9.80
N TRP A 74 9.40 4.62 -10.56
CA TRP A 74 10.76 4.36 -10.99
C TRP A 74 11.33 5.49 -11.85
N TYR A 75 10.56 5.99 -12.83
CA TYR A 75 10.96 7.12 -13.67
C TYR A 75 11.17 8.40 -12.86
N LYS A 76 10.33 8.66 -11.85
CA LYS A 76 10.43 9.86 -11.00
C LYS A 76 11.47 9.73 -9.88
N ALA A 77 11.81 8.52 -9.45
CA ALA A 77 12.80 8.28 -8.42
C ALA A 77 14.19 8.82 -8.81
N GLY A 78 14.55 8.77 -10.10
CA GLY A 78 15.80 9.34 -10.60
C GLY A 78 15.90 10.87 -10.55
N SER A 79 14.79 11.58 -10.28
CA SER A 79 14.75 13.06 -10.20
C SER A 79 14.91 13.60 -8.78
N ILE A 80 15.03 12.74 -7.77
CA ILE A 80 15.16 13.16 -6.37
C ILE A 80 16.65 13.42 -6.12
N ASN A 81 17.06 14.69 -6.19
CA ASN A 81 18.31 15.11 -5.58
C ASN A 81 18.13 14.98 -4.08
N PHE A 82 18.88 14.08 -3.45
CA PHE A 82 19.09 14.13 -2.01
C PHE A 82 19.74 15.48 -1.74
N VAL A 83 18.97 16.42 -1.18
CA VAL A 83 19.61 17.46 -0.38
C VAL A 83 20.21 16.66 0.76
N ASP A 84 21.52 16.42 0.72
CA ASP A 84 22.26 16.02 1.90
C ASP A 84 21.77 16.98 3.00
N GLU A 85 21.17 16.47 4.07
CA GLU A 85 20.85 17.29 5.25
C GLU A 85 22.13 17.39 6.09
N PRO A 86 22.97 18.44 6.00
CA PRO A 86 24.03 18.66 6.98
C PRO A 86 23.47 19.34 8.25
N GLU A 87 22.26 19.00 8.71
CA GLU A 87 21.67 19.64 9.91
C GLU A 87 21.55 18.71 11.13
N ASN A 88 21.72 17.38 10.97
CA ASN A 88 21.73 16.47 12.13
C ASN A 88 23.14 16.03 12.59
N GLU A 89 24.19 16.25 11.81
CA GLU A 89 25.56 15.94 12.24
C GLU A 89 26.16 17.04 13.12
N VAL A 90 25.81 18.32 12.86
CA VAL A 90 26.27 19.46 13.68
C VAL A 90 25.69 19.37 15.09
N GLY A 91 24.39 19.09 15.22
CA GLY A 91 23.74 18.91 16.52
C GLY A 91 24.31 17.74 17.33
N THR A 92 24.57 16.59 16.68
CA THR A 92 25.09 15.39 17.35
C THR A 92 26.55 15.57 17.80
N ALA A 93 27.37 16.27 17.02
CA ALA A 93 28.77 16.54 17.37
C ALA A 93 28.90 17.54 18.53
N GLU A 94 28.05 18.58 18.55
CA GLU A 94 27.98 19.54 19.66
C GLU A 94 27.45 18.90 20.95
N GLU A 95 26.46 18.00 20.85
CA GLU A 95 25.90 17.28 22.00
C GLU A 95 26.91 16.27 22.58
N MET A 96 27.65 15.52 21.73
CA MET A 96 28.74 14.65 22.18
C MET A 96 29.92 15.41 22.79
N ALA A 97 30.24 16.61 22.28
CA ALA A 97 31.31 17.43 22.84
C ALA A 97 30.96 17.92 24.26
N ASN A 98 29.73 18.39 24.46
CA ASN A 98 29.26 18.84 25.77
C ASN A 98 29.18 17.69 26.79
N LEU A 99 28.70 16.51 26.37
CA LEU A 99 28.66 15.31 27.24
C LEU A 99 30.07 14.90 27.70
N LYS A 100 31.07 14.91 26.81
CA LYS A 100 32.45 14.59 27.19
C LYS A 100 33.06 15.61 28.16
N THR A 101 32.78 16.91 27.98
CA THR A 101 33.23 17.94 28.92
C THR A 101 32.57 17.76 30.30
N GLN A 102 31.28 17.40 30.34
CA GLN A 102 30.56 17.18 31.59
C GLN A 102 31.05 15.93 32.34
N ASP A 103 31.34 14.85 31.60
CA ASP A 103 31.89 13.60 32.17
C ASP A 103 33.30 13.83 32.74
N VAL A 104 34.19 14.52 31.99
CA VAL A 104 35.55 14.86 32.46
C VAL A 104 35.53 15.76 33.69
N GLN A 105 34.59 16.69 33.78
CA GLN A 105 34.47 17.60 34.94
C GLN A 105 33.85 16.90 36.16
N SER A 106 33.04 15.85 35.95
CA SER A 106 32.58 14.99 37.05
C SER A 106 33.69 14.09 37.60
N VAL A 107 34.56 13.55 36.74
CA VAL A 107 35.70 12.73 37.15
C VAL A 107 36.75 13.55 37.90
N GLU A 108 37.01 14.80 37.51
CA GLU A 108 37.95 15.68 38.22
C GLU A 108 37.45 16.08 39.62
N ASN A 109 36.13 16.22 39.80
CA ASN A 109 35.53 16.57 41.10
C ASN A 109 35.44 15.38 42.09
N ASP A 110 35.54 14.13 41.62
CA ASP A 110 35.53 12.93 42.48
C ASP A 110 36.93 12.57 43.02
N TYR A 111 37.99 13.24 42.54
CA TYR A 111 39.40 13.00 42.94
C TYR A 111 39.98 14.07 43.88
N VAL A 112 39.17 15.02 44.38
CA VAL A 112 39.54 16.06 45.36
C VAL A 112 38.79 15.86 46.68
#